data_AF-A0A2C5YE11-F1
#
_entry.id   AF-A0A2C5YE11-F1
#
_cell.length_a   1.000
_cell.length_b   1.000
_cell.length_c   1.000
_cell.angle_alpha   90.00
_cell.angle_beta   90.00
_cell.angle_gamma   90.00
#
_symmetry.space_group_name_H-M   'P 1'
#
loop_
_entity.id
_entity.type
_entity.pdbx_description
1 polymer ?
#
loop_
_entity_poly.entity_id
_entity_poly.type
_entity_poly.pdbx_seq_one_letter_code
_entity_poly.pdbx_strand_id
1 'polypeptide(L)'
;MERFHPYGLAYLNIGQGAAIARPGDYLVDINRATAEFADRDARGRTVRVCLSSVYDVVRFLVAAIDLGPDRWPIEFTMYGDRMSLNELVDTCIHFSRQTRSVAELQAYAAHYSRAGDSSRAAYYHRLLATANGRYDFSHATLNDAIARSDLGEVQPLTLAQWLYSMLPSP
;
A
#
# COMPACT_ATOMS: atom_id res chain seq x y z
N MET A 1 -5.10 -2.61 -1.43
CA MET A 1 -5.93 -1.58 -0.77
C MET A 1 -6.56 -2.15 0.49
N GLU A 2 -6.96 -3.41 0.43
CA GLU A 2 -7.49 -4.30 1.47
C GLU A 2 -6.74 -4.26 2.80
N ARG A 3 -5.48 -3.84 2.80
CA ARG A 3 -4.71 -3.64 4.03
C ARG A 3 -5.28 -2.54 4.92
N PHE A 4 -6.06 -1.63 4.34
CA PHE A 4 -6.77 -0.56 5.03
C PHE A 4 -8.22 -0.95 5.34
N HIS A 5 -8.62 -2.20 5.15
CA HIS A 5 -9.97 -2.64 5.45
C HIS A 5 -10.28 -2.51 6.96
N PRO A 6 -11.49 -2.08 7.37
CA PRO A 6 -11.84 -1.92 8.79
C PRO A 6 -11.69 -3.19 9.63
N TYR A 7 -11.85 -4.37 9.01
CA TYR A 7 -11.63 -5.66 9.68
C TYR A 7 -10.23 -6.27 9.44
N GLY A 8 -9.32 -5.51 8.79
CA GLY A 8 -7.96 -5.94 8.48
C GLY A 8 -7.88 -6.98 7.36
N LEU A 9 -6.67 -7.33 6.95
CA LEU A 9 -6.44 -8.35 5.91
C LEU A 9 -6.91 -9.75 6.33
N ALA A 10 -6.86 -10.06 7.64
CA ALA A 10 -7.28 -11.34 8.17
C ALA A 10 -8.72 -11.69 7.80
N TYR A 11 -9.60 -10.69 7.72
CA TYR A 11 -11.00 -10.85 7.32
C TYR A 11 -11.16 -11.44 5.92
N LEU A 12 -10.20 -11.19 5.04
CA LEU A 12 -10.15 -11.71 3.68
C LEU A 12 -9.29 -12.99 3.58
N ASN A 13 -8.87 -13.57 4.71
CA ASN A 13 -7.89 -14.66 4.79
C ASN A 13 -6.52 -14.32 4.17
N ILE A 14 -6.14 -13.03 4.17
CA ILE A 14 -4.87 -12.54 3.63
C ILE A 14 -3.96 -12.12 4.80
N GLY A 15 -2.64 -12.27 4.63
CA GLY A 15 -1.65 -11.72 5.56
C GLY A 15 -1.51 -12.46 6.89
N GLN A 16 -2.12 -13.65 7.02
CA GLN A 16 -1.90 -14.54 8.15
C GLN A 16 -0.41 -14.91 8.26
N GLY A 17 0.14 -14.82 9.47
CA GLY A 17 1.56 -15.08 9.73
C GLY A 17 2.54 -13.99 9.27
N ALA A 18 2.09 -12.94 8.58
CA ALA A 18 2.94 -11.84 8.10
C ALA A 18 2.95 -10.60 9.04
N ALA A 19 2.31 -10.70 10.22
CA ALA A 19 2.16 -9.62 11.19
C ALA A 19 1.54 -8.32 10.62
N ILE A 20 0.69 -8.45 9.59
CA ILE A 20 -0.02 -7.36 8.90
C ILE A 20 -1.53 -7.61 8.81
N ALA A 21 -2.01 -8.55 9.61
CA ALA A 21 -3.34 -9.13 9.44
C ALA A 21 -4.43 -8.23 10.04
N ARG A 22 -4.10 -7.38 11.02
CA ARG A 22 -5.05 -6.59 11.80
C ARG A 22 -5.13 -5.14 11.28
N PRO A 23 -6.26 -4.44 11.50
CA PRO A 23 -6.34 -3.00 11.31
C PRO A 23 -5.23 -2.28 12.07
N GLY A 24 -4.65 -1.24 11.46
CA GLY A 24 -3.59 -0.44 12.10
C GLY A 24 -2.19 -1.07 12.08
N ASP A 25 -2.01 -2.30 11.58
CA ASP A 25 -0.69 -2.92 11.45
C ASP A 25 0.23 -2.23 10.41
N TYR A 26 -0.29 -1.21 9.69
CA TYR A 26 0.44 -0.45 8.67
C TYR A 26 -0.17 0.91 8.33
N LEU A 27 0.63 1.97 8.44
CA LEU A 27 0.35 3.37 8.08
C LEU A 27 -0.87 4.01 8.74
N VAL A 28 -2.05 3.43 8.54
CA VAL A 28 -3.35 3.97 8.96
C VAL A 28 -4.14 2.91 9.73
N ASP A 29 -4.82 3.35 10.78
CA ASP A 29 -5.82 2.59 11.50
C ASP A 29 -7.17 3.29 11.29
N ILE A 30 -8.00 2.71 10.42
CA ILE A 30 -9.32 3.28 10.09
C ILE A 30 -10.25 3.30 11.31
N ASN A 31 -10.19 2.29 12.16
CA ASN A 31 -11.09 2.19 13.31
C ASN A 31 -10.76 3.22 14.38
N ARG A 32 -9.48 3.62 14.47
CA ARG A 32 -9.03 4.65 15.43
C ARG A 32 -8.88 6.03 14.81
N ALA A 33 -9.07 6.17 13.49
CA ALA A 33 -8.78 7.38 12.73
C ALA A 33 -7.37 7.93 13.05
N THR A 34 -6.36 7.07 13.01
CA THR A 34 -4.96 7.46 13.24
C THR A 34 -4.07 7.07 12.08
N ALA A 35 -3.04 7.88 11.81
CA ALA A 35 -2.01 7.57 10.84
C ALA A 35 -0.62 7.83 11.44
N GLU A 36 0.33 6.92 11.25
CA GLU A 36 1.74 7.10 11.60
C GLU A 36 2.62 6.74 10.40
N PHE A 37 3.44 7.70 9.94
CA PHE A 37 4.23 7.55 8.73
C PHE A 37 5.36 8.58 8.64
N ALA A 38 6.33 8.35 7.75
CA ALA A 38 7.29 9.37 7.33
C ALA A 38 6.87 9.97 5.99
N ASP A 39 6.58 11.26 5.97
CA ASP A 39 6.17 11.97 4.74
C ASP A 39 7.36 12.24 3.80
N ARG A 40 8.57 12.32 4.37
CA ARG A 40 9.84 12.48 3.65
C ARG A 40 10.78 11.31 3.89
N ASP A 41 11.50 10.92 2.85
CA ASP A 41 12.62 9.98 2.97
C ASP A 41 13.86 10.66 3.58
N ALA A 42 14.94 9.88 3.77
CA ALA A 42 16.19 10.39 4.32
C ALA A 42 16.88 11.47 3.45
N ARG A 43 16.43 11.65 2.19
CA ARG A 43 16.92 12.67 1.25
C ARG A 43 15.96 13.86 1.12
N GLY A 44 14.88 13.91 1.91
CA GLY A 44 13.87 14.97 1.86
C GLY A 44 12.86 14.83 0.71
N ARG A 45 12.84 13.72 -0.01
CA ARG A 45 11.88 13.47 -1.10
C ARG A 45 10.57 12.97 -0.52
N THR A 46 9.45 13.36 -1.15
CA THR A 46 8.12 12.89 -0.74
C THR A 46 8.02 11.38 -0.88
N VAL A 47 7.61 10.71 0.20
CA VAL A 47 7.36 9.27 0.20
C VAL A 47 6.02 8.98 -0.47
N ARG A 48 6.03 7.99 -1.36
CA ARG A 48 4.86 7.54 -2.13
C ARG A 48 4.65 6.04 -1.97
N VAL A 49 3.45 5.60 -2.31
CA VAL A 49 3.08 4.19 -2.39
C VAL A 49 2.25 3.92 -3.63
N CYS A 50 2.49 2.76 -4.22
CA CYS A 50 1.65 2.13 -5.23
C CYS A 50 0.64 1.22 -4.53
N LEU A 51 -0.64 1.38 -4.87
CA LEU A 51 -1.75 0.65 -4.28
C LEU A 51 -2.50 -0.10 -5.39
N SER A 52 -2.87 -1.35 -5.13
CA SER A 52 -3.76 -2.13 -5.98
C SER A 52 -4.82 -2.78 -5.11
N SER A 53 -6.05 -2.87 -5.59
CA SER A 53 -7.05 -3.77 -4.99
C SER A 53 -6.71 -5.22 -5.35
N VAL A 54 -7.14 -6.18 -4.53
CA VAL A 54 -7.01 -7.62 -4.83
C VAL A 54 -7.82 -7.98 -6.07
N TYR A 55 -8.95 -7.28 -6.29
CA TYR A 55 -9.75 -7.42 -7.49
C TYR A 55 -8.97 -7.03 -8.75
N ASP A 56 -8.27 -5.90 -8.73
CA ASP A 56 -7.46 -5.45 -9.87
C ASP A 56 -6.23 -6.33 -10.07
N VAL A 57 -5.61 -6.85 -9.00
CA VAL A 57 -4.53 -7.85 -9.10
C VAL A 57 -4.96 -9.03 -9.98
N VAL A 58 -6.18 -9.54 -9.77
CA VAL A 58 -6.72 -10.64 -10.58
C VAL A 58 -7.01 -10.19 -12.02
N ARG A 59 -7.60 -9.01 -12.22
CA ARG A 59 -7.87 -8.47 -13.57
C ARG A 59 -6.59 -8.29 -14.39
N PHE A 60 -5.55 -7.76 -13.77
CA PHE A 60 -4.23 -7.63 -14.38
C PHE A 60 -3.60 -9.00 -14.70
N LEU A 61 -3.77 -10.00 -13.83
CA LEU A 61 -3.30 -11.36 -14.11
C LEU A 61 -4.01 -11.97 -15.34
N VAL A 62 -5.33 -11.82 -15.43
CA VAL A 62 -6.11 -12.28 -16.59
C VAL A 62 -5.65 -11.56 -17.85
N ALA A 63 -5.53 -10.23 -17.80
CA ALA A 63 -5.05 -9.44 -18.92
C ALA A 63 -3.62 -9.81 -19.34
N ALA A 64 -2.75 -10.18 -18.40
CA ALA A 64 -1.42 -10.70 -18.71
C ALA A 64 -1.49 -12.03 -19.47
N ILE A 65 -2.38 -12.94 -19.07
CA ILE A 65 -2.58 -14.22 -19.77
C ILE A 65 -3.07 -13.97 -21.20
N ASP A 66 -4.06 -13.10 -21.37
CA ASP A 66 -4.60 -12.73 -22.69
C ASP A 66 -3.57 -12.00 -23.56
N LEU A 67 -2.68 -11.22 -22.94
CA LEU A 67 -1.56 -10.56 -23.62
C LEU A 67 -0.61 -11.58 -24.24
N GLY A 68 -0.47 -12.76 -23.63
CA GLY A 68 0.36 -13.84 -24.13
C GLY A 68 1.86 -13.63 -23.88
N PRO A 69 2.63 -14.73 -23.75
CA PRO A 69 4.01 -14.70 -23.27
C PRO A 69 4.96 -13.89 -24.15
N ASP A 70 4.71 -13.81 -25.46
CA ASP A 70 5.55 -13.05 -26.41
C ASP A 70 5.56 -11.54 -26.14
N ARG A 71 4.56 -11.04 -25.39
CA ARG A 71 4.40 -9.63 -25.04
C ARG A 71 4.57 -9.36 -23.55
N TRP A 72 4.97 -10.36 -22.76
CA TRP A 72 5.18 -10.21 -21.33
C TRP A 72 6.40 -9.31 -21.05
N PRO A 73 6.28 -8.36 -20.11
CA PRO A 73 7.44 -7.64 -19.62
C PRO A 73 8.36 -8.57 -18.82
N ILE A 74 9.64 -8.19 -18.69
CA ILE A 74 10.64 -8.93 -17.91
C ILE A 74 10.24 -9.01 -16.42
N GLU A 75 9.67 -7.92 -15.90
CA GLU A 75 9.13 -7.82 -14.54
C GLU A 75 7.70 -7.31 -14.61
N PHE A 76 6.81 -7.89 -13.81
CA PHE A 76 5.40 -7.52 -13.75
C PHE A 76 5.18 -6.53 -12.61
N THR A 77 5.09 -5.24 -12.94
CA THR A 77 4.70 -4.20 -11.99
C THR A 77 3.36 -3.60 -12.40
N MET A 78 2.49 -3.42 -11.41
CA MET A 78 1.15 -2.89 -11.60
C MET A 78 0.70 -2.10 -10.37
N TYR A 79 -0.02 -1.02 -10.61
CA TYR A 79 -0.75 -0.31 -9.57
C TYR A 79 -2.09 0.19 -10.09
N GLY A 80 -3.06 0.29 -9.19
CA GLY A 80 -4.30 1.01 -9.42
C GLY A 80 -4.21 2.49 -9.10
N ASP A 81 -3.44 2.80 -8.06
CA ASP A 81 -3.22 4.16 -7.59
C ASP A 81 -1.77 4.36 -7.19
N ARG A 82 -1.25 5.58 -7.37
CA ARG A 82 0.08 5.96 -6.92
C ARG A 82 0.02 7.35 -6.31
N MET A 83 0.21 7.42 -5.00
CA MET A 83 -0.01 8.64 -4.23
C MET A 83 1.04 8.81 -3.13
N SER A 84 1.22 10.04 -2.67
CA SER A 84 2.01 10.34 -1.48
C SER A 84 1.31 9.85 -0.21
N LEU A 85 2.09 9.65 0.86
CA LEU A 85 1.49 9.26 2.15
C LEU A 85 0.57 10.34 2.73
N ASN A 86 0.83 11.62 2.43
CA ASN A 86 -0.09 12.70 2.79
C ASN A 86 -1.42 12.56 2.05
N GLU A 87 -1.40 12.43 0.72
CA GLU A 87 -2.62 12.24 -0.09
C GLU A 87 -3.40 10.99 0.35
N LEU A 88 -2.70 9.90 0.69
CA LEU A 88 -3.32 8.67 1.19
C LEU A 88 -4.11 8.95 2.47
N VAL A 89 -3.50 9.63 3.42
CA VAL A 89 -4.14 9.98 4.70
C VAL A 89 -5.21 11.05 4.51
N ASP A 90 -5.04 11.99 3.59
CA ASP A 90 -6.07 12.98 3.23
C ASP A 90 -7.32 12.31 2.63
N THR A 91 -7.13 11.22 1.88
CA THR A 91 -8.24 10.43 1.32
C THR A 91 -9.02 9.69 2.41
N CYS A 92 -8.38 9.41 3.55
CA CYS A 92 -9.01 8.85 4.73
C CYS A 92 -9.54 10.00 5.64
N ILE A 93 -10.84 10.25 5.61
CA ILE A 93 -11.46 11.42 6.28
C ILE A 93 -11.11 11.50 7.78
N HIS A 94 -10.57 12.65 8.23
CA HIS A 94 -10.33 13.05 9.64
C HIS A 94 -9.38 12.18 10.48
N PHE A 95 -8.15 11.92 10.01
CA PHE A 95 -7.17 11.14 10.77
C PHE A 95 -6.25 12.03 11.61
N SER A 96 -6.02 11.63 12.86
CA SER A 96 -4.93 12.17 13.68
C SER A 96 -3.58 11.68 13.14
N ARG A 97 -2.71 12.61 12.77
CA ARG A 97 -1.44 12.33 12.08
C ARG A 97 -0.27 12.34 13.03
N GLN A 98 0.55 11.30 12.96
CA GLN A 98 1.85 11.22 13.60
C GLN A 98 2.92 11.11 12.51
N THR A 99 3.36 12.26 12.02
CA THR A 99 4.45 12.31 11.04
C THR A 99 5.79 12.13 11.76
N ARG A 100 6.61 11.21 11.26
CA ARG A 100 7.91 10.83 11.82
C ARG A 100 9.01 11.09 10.82
N SER A 101 10.19 11.47 11.29
CA SER A 101 11.41 11.42 10.49
C SER A 101 11.91 9.98 10.34
N VAL A 102 12.68 9.71 9.28
CA VAL A 102 13.34 8.39 9.10
C VAL A 102 14.24 8.05 10.29
N ALA A 103 14.91 9.03 10.89
CA ALA A 103 15.76 8.84 12.07
C ALA A 103 14.94 8.39 13.30
N GLU A 104 13.77 8.98 13.53
CA GLU A 104 12.86 8.53 14.60
C GLU A 104 12.36 7.11 14.36
N LEU A 105 11.97 6.77 13.12
CA LEU A 105 11.55 5.41 12.78
C LEU A 105 12.67 4.38 13.03
N GLN A 106 13.92 4.72 12.71
CA GLN A 106 15.10 3.89 13.03
C GLN A 106 15.30 3.73 14.54
N ALA A 107 15.19 4.83 15.28
CA ALA A 107 15.32 4.82 16.74
C ALA A 107 14.23 3.95 17.39
N TYR A 108 12.98 4.05 16.93
CA TYR A 108 11.88 3.22 17.42
C TYR A 108 12.08 1.75 17.08
N ALA A 109 12.44 1.42 15.83
CA ALA A 109 12.72 0.03 15.45
C ALA A 109 13.81 -0.59 16.34
N ALA A 110 14.91 0.13 16.58
CA ALA A 110 16.00 -0.33 17.45
C ALA A 110 15.61 -0.40 18.93
N HIS A 111 14.76 0.52 19.40
CA HIS A 111 14.24 0.50 20.77
C HIS A 111 13.37 -0.74 21.01
N TYR A 112 12.34 -0.96 20.18
CA TYR A 112 11.42 -2.08 20.35
C TYR A 112 12.10 -3.44 20.12
N SER A 113 13.10 -3.51 19.21
CA SER A 113 13.91 -4.71 19.03
C SER A 113 14.68 -5.07 20.31
N ARG A 114 15.31 -4.09 20.97
CA ARG A 114 16.05 -4.31 22.23
C ARG A 114 15.12 -4.64 23.41
N ALA A 115 13.91 -4.10 23.40
CA ALA A 115 12.89 -4.39 24.41
C ALA A 115 12.21 -5.76 24.22
N GLY A 116 12.50 -6.49 23.13
CA GLY A 116 11.87 -7.77 22.82
C GLY A 116 10.45 -7.66 22.23
N ASP A 117 9.96 -6.44 21.94
CA ASP A 117 8.68 -6.21 21.30
C ASP A 117 8.81 -6.36 19.78
N SER A 118 8.80 -7.61 19.34
CA SER A 118 8.94 -7.99 17.93
C SER A 118 7.82 -7.41 17.04
N SER A 119 6.62 -7.22 17.58
CA SER A 119 5.48 -6.71 16.82
C SER A 119 5.65 -5.23 16.51
N ARG A 120 6.02 -4.41 17.51
CA ARG A 120 6.32 -2.98 17.28
C ARG A 120 7.60 -2.81 16.48
N ALA A 121 8.63 -3.61 16.70
CA ALA A 121 9.83 -3.59 15.85
C ALA A 121 9.49 -3.85 14.37
N ALA A 122 8.70 -4.88 14.08
CA ALA A 122 8.26 -5.19 12.71
C ALA A 122 7.41 -4.06 12.11
N TYR A 123 6.55 -3.42 12.90
CA TYR A 123 5.78 -2.25 12.47
C TYR A 123 6.69 -1.12 12.00
N TYR A 124 7.67 -0.70 12.81
CA TYR A 124 8.59 0.39 12.45
C TYR A 124 9.53 0.02 11.30
N HIS A 125 9.95 -1.25 11.18
CA HIS A 125 10.69 -1.72 10.00
C HIS A 125 9.88 -1.60 8.71
N ARG A 126 8.55 -1.81 8.75
CA ARG A 126 7.71 -1.59 7.58
C ARG A 126 7.57 -0.13 7.23
N LEU A 127 7.42 0.77 8.20
CA LEU A 127 7.42 2.21 7.94
C LEU A 127 8.75 2.68 7.32
N LEU A 128 9.88 2.14 7.79
CA LEU A 128 11.18 2.37 7.17
C LEU A 128 11.27 1.84 5.74
N ALA A 129 10.75 0.64 5.49
CA ALA A 129 10.71 0.07 4.15
C ALA A 129 9.88 0.96 3.20
N THR A 130 8.74 1.48 3.67
CA THR A 130 7.92 2.46 2.93
C THR A 130 8.69 3.74 2.66
N ALA A 131 9.32 4.33 3.68
CA ALA A 131 10.10 5.55 3.54
C ALA A 131 11.30 5.39 2.58
N ASN A 132 11.86 4.18 2.49
CA ASN A 132 12.93 3.83 1.57
C ASN A 132 12.44 3.49 0.15
N GLY A 133 11.14 3.63 -0.12
CA GLY A 133 10.57 3.44 -1.47
C GLY A 133 10.28 1.99 -1.83
N ARG A 134 10.25 1.04 -0.88
CA ARG A 134 9.97 -0.38 -1.17
C ARG A 134 8.64 -0.62 -1.89
N TYR A 135 7.68 0.26 -1.68
CA TYR A 135 6.33 0.16 -2.25
C TYR A 135 6.04 1.25 -3.29
N ASP A 136 7.08 1.90 -3.83
CA ASP A 136 6.94 2.94 -4.85
C ASP A 136 7.72 2.55 -6.11
N PHE A 137 7.05 2.65 -7.25
CA PHE A 137 7.69 2.63 -8.56
C PHE A 137 6.95 3.61 -9.48
N SER A 138 7.71 4.31 -10.34
CA SER A 138 7.15 5.35 -11.19
C SER A 138 6.49 4.82 -12.46
N HIS A 139 6.82 3.59 -12.87
CA HIS A 139 6.33 2.95 -14.09
C HIS A 139 5.82 1.55 -13.80
N ALA A 140 4.59 1.28 -14.24
CA ALA A 140 3.92 0.00 -14.11
C ALA A 140 3.98 -0.74 -15.46
N THR A 141 4.91 -1.68 -15.58
CA THR A 141 5.22 -2.38 -16.84
C THR A 141 4.02 -3.12 -17.41
N LEU A 142 3.18 -3.71 -16.56
CA LEU A 142 2.00 -4.45 -17.00
C LEU A 142 0.87 -3.49 -17.41
N ASN A 143 0.65 -2.40 -16.67
CA ASN A 143 -0.29 -1.35 -17.07
C ASN A 143 0.07 -0.83 -18.48
N ASP A 144 1.34 -0.52 -18.69
CA ASP A 144 1.84 0.00 -19.96
C ASP A 144 1.70 -1.03 -21.11
N ALA A 145 1.96 -2.31 -20.84
CA ALA A 145 1.85 -3.37 -21.84
C ALA A 145 0.39 -3.61 -22.28
N ILE A 146 -0.55 -3.60 -21.34
CA ILE A 146 -1.99 -3.72 -21.61
C ILE A 146 -2.49 -2.51 -22.38
N ALA A 147 -2.11 -1.29 -21.97
CA ALA A 147 -2.53 -0.05 -22.63
C ALA A 147 -2.07 0.04 -24.10
N ARG A 148 -0.98 -0.64 -24.47
CA ARG A 148 -0.50 -0.74 -25.86
C ARG A 148 -1.14 -1.87 -26.67
N SER A 149 -1.97 -2.70 -26.04
CA SER A 149 -2.60 -3.87 -26.67
C SER A 149 -4.04 -3.59 -27.08
N ASP A 150 -4.61 -4.46 -27.92
CA ASP A 150 -6.01 -4.40 -28.34
C ASP A 150 -6.98 -5.06 -27.33
N LEU A 151 -6.51 -5.43 -26.14
CA LEU A 151 -7.29 -6.18 -25.13
C LEU A 151 -8.28 -5.32 -24.34
N GLY A 152 -8.39 -4.03 -24.67
CA GLY A 152 -9.18 -3.06 -23.92
C GLY A 152 -8.47 -2.53 -22.67
N GLU A 153 -9.02 -1.46 -22.09
CA GLU A 153 -8.41 -0.78 -20.96
C GLU A 153 -8.79 -1.46 -19.63
N VAL A 154 -7.80 -1.98 -18.91
CA VAL A 154 -7.97 -2.29 -17.48
C VAL A 154 -7.93 -0.96 -16.74
N GLN A 155 -9.10 -0.44 -16.37
CA GLN A 155 -9.19 0.68 -15.43
C GLN A 155 -9.21 0.14 -14.00
N PRO A 156 -8.10 0.25 -13.25
CA PRO A 156 -8.03 -0.21 -11.88
C PRO A 156 -8.70 0.79 -10.92
N LEU A 157 -9.10 0.30 -9.74
CA LEU A 157 -9.66 1.15 -8.70
C LEU A 157 -8.59 2.09 -8.13
N THR A 158 -8.98 3.34 -7.92
CA THR A 158 -8.27 4.29 -7.03
C THR A 158 -8.56 3.99 -5.57
N LEU A 159 -7.74 4.48 -4.64
CA LEU A 159 -8.00 4.31 -3.21
C LEU A 159 -9.34 4.92 -2.81
N ALA A 160 -9.69 6.08 -3.37
CA ALA A 160 -10.95 6.77 -3.08
C ALA A 160 -12.16 5.94 -3.52
N GLN A 161 -12.14 5.38 -4.74
CA GLN A 161 -13.21 4.50 -5.23
C GLN A 161 -13.32 3.24 -4.38
N TRP A 162 -12.19 2.64 -4.02
CA TRP A 162 -12.17 1.48 -3.14
C TRP A 162 -12.79 1.80 -1.77
N LEU A 163 -12.39 2.89 -1.12
CA LEU A 163 -12.98 3.32 0.16
C LEU A 163 -14.49 3.58 0.04
N TYR A 164 -14.94 4.21 -1.05
CA TYR A 164 -16.37 4.44 -1.30
C TYR A 164 -17.15 3.13 -1.39
N SER A 165 -16.59 2.12 -2.09
CA SER A 165 -17.22 0.79 -2.20
C SER A 165 -17.30 0.02 -0.88
N MET A 166 -16.51 0.42 0.11
CA MET A 166 -16.48 -0.20 1.44
C MET A 166 -17.50 0.37 2.42
N LEU A 167 -18.01 1.58 2.17
CA LEU A 167 -19.03 2.20 3.01
C LEU A 167 -20.40 1.61 2.63
N PRO A 168 -21.22 1.16 3.60
CA PRO A 168 -22.58 0.76 3.28
C PRO A 168 -23.32 1.94 2.63
N SER A 169 -24.03 1.68 1.54
CA SER A 169 -24.95 2.66 0.94
C SER A 169 -25.91 3.20 2.01
N PRO A 170 -26.22 4.50 2.00
CA PRO A 170 -27.11 5.13 2.98
C PRO A 170 -28.50 4.50 2.99
#